data_AF-A0A3L7W1D2-F1
#
_entry.id   AF-A0A3L7W1D2-F1
#
_cell.length_a   1.000
_cell.length_b   1.000
_cell.length_c   1.000
_cell.angle_alpha   90.00
_cell.angle_beta   90.00
_cell.angle_gamma   90.00
#
_symmetry.space_group_name_H-M   'P 1'
#
loop_
_entity.id
_entity.type
_entity.pdbx_description
1 polymer ?
#
loop_
_entity_poly.entity_id
_entity_poly.type
_entity_poly.pdbx_seq_one_letter_code
_entity_poly.pdbx_strand_id
1 'polypeptide(L)'
;MADIHGDSQPTRQRRLLQGALPHVVTALVTLILAWFVVPRDRVVVLQTPSKATPVAGTVATTIPAVTATLTSPLVRDISRQEILDVKADTAALWSAVYLTRALAHASDAEAALARNDMTGTAQMLLLMDDALQRAAVTATSAVRDPIEQIHRDIVAVRQDLYVRPNGLDVRIKRLRQSLLTLIANPTLN
;
A
#
# COMPACT_ATOMS: atom_id res chain seq x y z
N MET A 1 36.10 50.06 -11.67
CA MET A 1 36.83 48.78 -11.71
C MET A 1 37.17 48.45 -10.25
N ALA A 2 36.33 47.70 -9.52
CA ALA A 2 36.26 46.21 -9.43
C ALA A 2 37.62 45.63 -8.97
N ASP A 3 37.82 44.85 -7.90
CA ASP A 3 37.03 43.83 -7.16
C ASP A 3 37.54 43.75 -5.69
N ILE A 4 36.70 43.75 -4.64
CA ILE A 4 36.03 42.63 -3.92
C ILE A 4 36.95 41.55 -3.32
N HIS A 5 37.05 41.60 -1.98
CA HIS A 5 37.55 40.57 -1.05
C HIS A 5 36.74 39.26 -1.14
N GLY A 6 37.41 38.11 -1.01
CA GLY A 6 36.75 36.81 -0.96
C GLY A 6 37.60 35.69 -0.34
N ASP A 7 38.13 35.89 0.86
CA ASP A 7 38.57 34.78 1.72
C ASP A 7 37.34 34.10 2.34
N SER A 8 37.15 32.80 2.15
CA SER A 8 36.11 32.04 2.87
C SER A 8 36.52 30.59 3.16
N GLN A 9 36.76 30.39 4.44
CA GLN A 9 37.21 29.21 5.20
C GLN A 9 36.51 27.85 4.90
N PRO A 10 37.26 26.77 4.59
CA PRO A 10 36.72 25.41 4.48
C PRO A 10 36.71 24.59 5.79
N THR A 11 37.09 25.14 6.95
CA THR A 11 37.36 24.34 8.17
C THR A 11 36.21 24.29 9.20
N ARG A 12 35.24 25.22 9.16
CA ARG A 12 34.11 25.23 10.12
C ARG A 12 32.99 24.23 9.80
N GLN A 13 32.77 23.89 8.53
CA GLN A 13 31.69 22.96 8.13
C GLN A 13 31.93 21.51 8.59
N ARG A 14 33.17 21.04 8.63
CA ARG A 14 33.49 19.67 9.07
C ARG A 14 33.22 19.42 10.55
N ARG A 15 33.34 20.43 11.41
CA ARG A 15 33.05 20.30 12.85
C ARG A 15 31.55 20.27 13.17
N LEU A 16 30.71 20.90 12.36
CA LEU A 16 29.25 20.86 12.55
C LEU A 16 28.65 19.49 12.17
N LEU A 17 29.23 18.81 11.17
CA LEU A 17 28.79 17.46 10.76
C LEU A 17 29.17 16.36 11.76
N GLN A 18 30.24 16.52 12.54
CA GLN A 18 30.65 15.53 13.56
C GLN A 18 29.82 15.58 14.85
N GLY A 19 29.07 16.67 15.10
CA GLY A 19 28.21 16.80 16.29
C GLY A 19 26.86 16.10 16.18
N ALA A 20 26.35 15.89 14.97
CA ALA A 20 25.02 15.28 14.73
C ALA A 20 25.07 13.75 14.59
N LEU A 21 26.28 13.17 14.46
CA LEU A 21 26.51 11.73 14.31
C LEU A 21 25.82 10.86 15.38
N PRO A 22 25.84 11.21 16.69
CA PRO A 22 25.24 10.33 17.70
C PRO A 22 23.71 10.27 17.60
N HIS A 23 23.04 11.36 17.19
CA HIS A 23 21.58 11.41 17.19
C HIS A 23 20.97 10.65 16.02
N VAL A 24 21.68 10.61 14.88
CA VAL A 24 21.26 9.80 13.72
C VAL A 24 21.34 8.30 14.03
N VAL A 25 22.38 7.87 14.75
CA VAL A 25 22.52 6.47 15.18
C VAL A 25 21.43 6.11 16.18
N THR A 26 21.15 6.96 17.17
CA THR A 26 20.08 6.70 18.13
C THR A 26 18.71 6.64 17.46
N ALA A 27 18.42 7.51 16.50
CA ALA A 27 17.16 7.49 15.75
C ALA A 27 17.00 6.23 14.89
N LEU A 28 18.09 5.74 14.29
CA LEU A 28 18.08 4.49 13.53
C LEU A 28 17.88 3.28 14.43
N VAL A 29 18.56 3.24 15.59
CA VAL A 29 18.42 2.16 16.56
C VAL A 29 17.02 2.13 17.15
N THR A 30 16.43 3.28 17.51
CA THR A 30 15.05 3.32 18.02
C THR A 30 14.03 2.94 16.95
N LEU A 31 14.26 3.31 15.68
CA LEU A 31 13.39 2.90 14.58
C LEU A 31 13.43 1.38 14.37
N ILE A 32 14.63 0.78 14.37
CA ILE A 32 14.82 -0.67 14.22
C ILE A 32 14.22 -1.41 15.42
N LEU A 33 14.42 -0.90 16.64
CA LEU A 33 13.88 -1.50 17.85
C LEU A 33 12.35 -1.36 17.93
N ALA A 34 11.78 -0.24 17.49
CA ALA A 34 10.33 -0.06 17.37
C ALA A 34 9.72 -1.05 16.37
N TRP A 35 10.44 -1.39 15.30
CA TRP A 35 10.00 -2.38 14.32
C TRP A 35 10.01 -3.82 14.86
N PHE A 36 10.88 -4.11 15.83
CA PHE A 36 11.00 -5.43 16.46
C PHE A 36 10.14 -5.61 17.72
N VAL A 37 9.87 -4.53 18.46
CA VAL A 37 9.23 -4.60 19.79
C VAL A 37 7.73 -4.28 19.75
N VAL A 38 7.21 -3.61 18.72
CA VAL A 38 5.76 -3.34 18.63
C VAL A 38 5.05 -4.64 18.21
N PRO A 39 4.27 -5.30 19.09
CA PRO A 39 3.38 -6.36 18.67
C PRO A 39 2.43 -5.77 17.63
N ARG A 40 2.27 -6.45 16.49
CA ARG A 40 1.23 -6.15 15.49
C ARG A 40 -0.14 -6.51 16.06
N ASP A 41 -0.53 -5.89 17.16
CA ASP A 41 -1.85 -6.08 17.74
C ASP A 41 -2.86 -5.41 16.82
N ARG A 42 -3.51 -6.30 16.06
CA ARG A 42 -4.86 -6.23 15.50
C ARG A 42 -5.48 -4.84 15.60
N VAL A 43 -5.32 -4.05 14.55
CA VAL A 43 -6.25 -2.99 14.24
C VAL A 43 -7.55 -3.64 13.78
N VAL A 44 -8.38 -4.08 14.73
CA VAL A 44 -9.80 -4.31 14.48
C VAL A 44 -10.43 -2.92 14.45
N VAL A 45 -10.52 -2.32 13.26
CA VAL A 45 -11.43 -1.19 13.07
C VAL A 45 -12.84 -1.78 13.07
N LEU A 46 -13.51 -1.75 14.22
CA LEU A 46 -14.98 -1.76 14.24
C LEU A 46 -15.43 -0.47 13.57
N GLN A 47 -15.89 -0.57 12.32
CA GLN A 47 -16.66 0.50 11.70
C GLN A 47 -18.01 0.57 12.39
N THR A 48 -18.16 1.48 13.36
CA THR A 48 -19.48 1.98 13.74
C THR A 48 -19.91 3.03 12.71
N PRO A 49 -21.07 2.88 12.04
CA PRO A 49 -21.57 3.90 11.14
C PRO A 49 -22.12 5.05 12.01
N SER A 50 -21.30 6.05 12.30
CA SER A 50 -21.80 7.29 12.90
C SER A 50 -22.48 8.12 11.80
N LYS A 51 -23.81 8.11 11.85
CA LYS A 51 -24.69 9.00 11.07
C LYS A 51 -24.34 10.44 11.46
N ALA A 52 -23.56 11.12 10.61
CA ALA A 52 -23.22 12.53 10.81
C ALA A 52 -24.49 13.39 10.63
N THR A 53 -25.05 13.86 11.74
CA THR A 53 -25.97 15.00 11.76
C THR A 53 -25.14 16.25 11.45
N PRO A 54 -25.45 17.03 10.39
CA PRO A 54 -24.68 18.24 10.10
C PRO A 54 -24.98 19.31 11.16
N VAL A 55 -23.99 19.64 11.98
CA VAL A 55 -23.99 20.88 12.77
C VAL A 55 -23.45 21.98 11.87
N ALA A 56 -24.30 22.98 11.61
CA ALA A 56 -23.90 24.19 10.93
C ALA A 56 -22.90 24.96 11.81
N GLY A 57 -21.63 24.95 11.41
CA GLY A 57 -20.56 25.74 12.01
C GLY A 57 -19.83 26.49 10.91
N THR A 58 -20.28 27.73 10.65
CA THR A 58 -19.68 28.65 9.69
C THR A 58 -18.32 29.11 10.20
N VAL A 59 -17.24 28.67 9.55
CA VAL A 59 -15.97 29.41 9.55
C VAL A 59 -15.65 29.69 8.09
N ALA A 60 -15.94 30.91 7.66
CA ALA A 60 -15.64 31.39 6.33
C ALA A 60 -14.12 31.55 6.18
N THR A 61 -13.43 30.48 5.78
CA THR A 61 -12.13 30.63 5.12
C THR A 61 -12.44 30.96 3.66
N THR A 62 -12.41 32.24 3.32
CA THR A 62 -12.42 32.70 1.93
C THR A 62 -11.11 32.27 1.27
N ILE A 63 -11.08 31.03 0.79
CA ILE A 63 -10.17 30.63 -0.27
C ILE A 63 -10.64 31.43 -1.49
N PRO A 64 -9.80 32.26 -2.14
CA PRO A 64 -10.18 32.80 -3.44
C PRO A 64 -10.38 31.60 -4.36
N ALA A 65 -11.64 31.31 -4.67
CA ALA A 65 -12.00 30.40 -5.74
C ALA A 65 -11.54 31.06 -7.03
N VAL A 66 -10.29 30.79 -7.43
CA VAL A 66 -9.87 30.99 -8.82
C VAL A 66 -10.68 29.99 -9.61
N THR A 67 -11.89 30.40 -10.00
CA THR A 67 -12.63 29.72 -11.06
C THR A 67 -11.84 30.03 -12.31
N ALA A 68 -10.85 29.21 -12.62
CA ALA A 68 -10.23 29.20 -13.93
C ALA A 68 -11.33 28.76 -14.90
N THR A 69 -12.04 29.74 -15.46
CA THR A 69 -13.01 29.50 -16.52
C THR A 69 -12.21 28.96 -17.69
N LEU A 70 -12.23 27.63 -17.88
CA LEU A 70 -11.64 26.97 -19.04
C LEU A 70 -12.52 27.36 -20.24
N THR A 71 -12.20 28.52 -20.83
CA THR A 71 -12.95 29.19 -21.90
C THR A 71 -12.71 28.56 -23.26
N SER A 72 -11.67 27.74 -23.41
CA SER A 72 -11.40 26.96 -24.61
C SER A 72 -11.87 25.51 -24.43
N PRO A 73 -12.64 24.93 -25.38
CA PRO A 73 -13.08 23.53 -25.33
C PRO A 73 -11.89 22.57 -25.23
N LEU A 74 -10.78 22.88 -25.92
CA LEU A 74 -9.55 22.08 -25.87
C LEU A 74 -8.94 22.04 -24.47
N VAL A 75 -8.87 23.19 -23.78
CA VAL A 75 -8.31 23.26 -22.42
C VAL A 75 -9.22 22.50 -21.44
N ARG A 76 -10.54 22.55 -21.63
CA ARG A 76 -11.49 21.76 -20.83
C ARG A 76 -11.31 20.25 -21.03
N ASP A 77 -11.11 19.81 -22.27
CA ASP A 77 -10.92 18.39 -22.59
C ASP A 77 -9.58 17.86 -22.07
N ILE A 78 -8.50 18.65 -22.16
CA ILE A 78 -7.19 18.33 -21.57
C ILE A 78 -7.31 18.20 -20.05
N SER A 79 -7.91 19.17 -19.35
CA SER A 79 -8.07 19.10 -17.89
C SER A 79 -8.94 17.91 -17.45
N ARG A 80 -9.95 17.52 -18.25
CA ARG A 80 -10.74 16.30 -17.99
C ARG A 80 -9.89 15.05 -18.14
N GLN A 81 -9.05 14.99 -19.17
CA GLN A 81 -8.15 13.87 -19.40
C GLN A 81 -7.13 13.73 -18.26
N GLU A 82 -6.53 14.83 -17.81
CA GLU A 82 -5.60 14.83 -16.67
C GLU A 82 -6.26 14.32 -15.38
N ILE A 83 -7.52 14.71 -15.11
CA ILE A 83 -8.27 14.22 -13.95
C ILE A 83 -8.54 12.71 -14.07
N LEU A 84 -8.84 12.21 -15.27
CA LEU A 84 -9.05 10.78 -15.51
C LEU A 84 -7.76 9.99 -15.31
N ASP A 85 -6.62 10.55 -15.75
CA ASP A 85 -5.30 9.94 -15.60
C ASP A 85 -4.90 9.82 -14.13
N VAL A 86 -5.00 10.91 -13.36
CA VAL A 86 -4.73 10.90 -11.91
C VAL A 86 -5.61 9.89 -11.16
N LYS A 87 -6.87 9.73 -11.58
CA LYS A 87 -7.76 8.71 -11.00
C LYS A 87 -7.30 7.30 -11.34
N ALA A 88 -6.84 7.05 -12.57
CA ALA A 88 -6.30 5.76 -12.98
C ALA A 88 -5.03 5.42 -12.19
N ASP A 89 -4.11 6.37 -12.03
CA ASP A 89 -2.90 6.21 -11.22
C ASP A 89 -3.20 5.93 -9.76
N THR A 90 -4.16 6.67 -9.18
CA THR A 90 -4.61 6.46 -7.80
C THR A 90 -5.21 5.06 -7.63
N ALA A 91 -6.02 4.61 -8.59
CA ALA A 91 -6.63 3.29 -8.56
C ALA A 91 -5.57 2.18 -8.67
N ALA A 92 -4.59 2.35 -9.56
CA ALA A 92 -3.45 1.46 -9.69
C ALA A 92 -2.64 1.37 -8.38
N LEU A 93 -2.38 2.51 -7.73
CA LEU A 93 -1.68 2.56 -6.44
C LEU A 93 -2.44 1.79 -5.36
N TRP A 94 -3.75 2.01 -5.21
CA TRP A 94 -4.55 1.27 -4.24
C TRP A 94 -4.58 -0.22 -4.54
N SER A 95 -4.67 -0.62 -5.80
CA SER A 95 -4.60 -2.02 -6.19
C SER A 95 -3.27 -2.67 -5.75
N ALA A 96 -2.14 -1.97 -5.92
CA ALA A 96 -0.83 -2.45 -5.47
C ALA A 96 -0.73 -2.57 -3.94
N VAL A 97 -1.33 -1.63 -3.20
CA VAL A 97 -1.43 -1.71 -1.73
C VAL A 97 -2.21 -2.93 -1.29
N TYR A 98 -3.33 -3.24 -1.94
CA TYR A 98 -4.12 -4.42 -1.60
C TYR A 98 -3.42 -5.73 -1.99
N LEU A 99 -2.72 -5.76 -3.13
CA LEU A 99 -1.91 -6.90 -3.55
C LEU A 99 -0.75 -7.19 -2.59
N THR A 100 -0.03 -6.16 -2.14
CA THR A 100 1.06 -6.32 -1.16
C THR A 100 0.52 -6.79 0.20
N ARG A 101 -0.68 -6.36 0.60
CA ARG A 101 -1.37 -6.91 1.78
C ARG A 101 -1.73 -8.38 1.60
N ALA A 102 -2.28 -8.77 0.46
CA ALA A 102 -2.55 -10.18 0.15
C ALA A 102 -1.28 -11.03 0.22
N LEU A 103 -0.16 -10.50 -0.29
CA LEU A 103 1.15 -11.16 -0.21
C LEU A 103 1.61 -11.38 1.24
N ALA A 104 1.43 -10.39 2.12
CA ALA A 104 1.75 -10.53 3.54
C ALA A 104 0.91 -11.64 4.20
N HIS A 105 -0.39 -11.69 3.92
CA HIS A 105 -1.26 -12.75 4.41
C HIS A 105 -0.89 -14.13 3.85
N ALA A 106 -0.35 -14.22 2.62
CA ALA A 106 0.19 -15.46 2.07
C ALA A 106 1.37 -15.99 2.90
N SER A 107 2.32 -15.12 3.26
CA SER A 107 3.43 -15.51 4.13
C SER A 107 2.97 -15.93 5.54
N ASP A 108 1.95 -15.25 6.09
CA ASP A 108 1.39 -15.62 7.38
C ASP A 108 0.65 -16.97 7.32
N ALA A 109 -0.01 -17.27 6.19
CA ALA A 109 -0.66 -18.56 5.94
C ALA A 109 0.35 -19.71 5.84
N GLU A 110 1.48 -19.50 5.14
CA GLU A 110 2.59 -20.46 5.09
C GLU A 110 3.15 -20.72 6.51
N ALA A 111 3.37 -19.67 7.29
CA ALA A 111 3.88 -19.78 8.64
C ALA A 111 2.91 -20.50 9.59
N ALA A 112 1.60 -20.25 9.47
CA ALA A 112 0.57 -20.96 10.23
C ALA A 112 0.53 -22.45 9.83
N LEU A 113 0.60 -22.75 8.53
CA LEU A 113 0.57 -24.12 8.03
C LEU A 113 1.81 -24.91 8.49
N ALA A 114 2.98 -24.27 8.51
CA ALA A 114 4.22 -24.87 9.01
C ALA A 114 4.15 -25.23 10.51
N ARG A 115 3.30 -24.54 11.27
CA ARG A 115 3.00 -24.86 12.68
C ARG A 115 1.83 -25.83 12.85
N ASN A 116 1.30 -26.37 11.74
CA ASN A 116 0.09 -27.20 11.71
C ASN A 116 -1.16 -26.50 12.26
N ASP A 117 -1.20 -25.16 12.22
CA ASP A 117 -2.34 -24.34 12.65
C ASP A 117 -3.31 -24.12 11.49
N MET A 118 -4.19 -25.10 11.26
CA MET A 118 -5.16 -25.07 10.16
C MET A 118 -6.18 -23.94 10.30
N THR A 119 -6.56 -23.58 11.52
CA THR A 119 -7.48 -22.46 11.78
C THR A 119 -6.81 -21.14 11.41
N GLY A 120 -5.55 -20.94 11.82
CA GLY A 120 -4.74 -19.79 11.43
C GLY A 120 -4.54 -19.70 9.91
N THR A 121 -4.25 -20.82 9.24
CA THR A 121 -4.14 -20.86 7.78
C THR A 121 -5.47 -20.49 7.10
N ALA A 122 -6.59 -21.04 7.56
CA ALA A 122 -7.92 -20.71 7.03
C ALA A 122 -8.23 -19.21 7.16
N GLN A 123 -7.91 -18.63 8.33
CA GLN A 123 -8.09 -17.21 8.59
C GLN A 123 -7.24 -16.35 7.66
N MET A 124 -5.96 -16.69 7.48
CA MET A 124 -5.08 -15.93 6.59
C MET A 124 -5.50 -16.04 5.13
N LEU A 125 -5.96 -17.21 4.67
CA LEU A 125 -6.52 -17.37 3.32
C LEU A 125 -7.79 -16.52 3.12
N LEU A 126 -8.62 -16.35 4.14
CA LEU A 126 -9.79 -15.48 4.08
C LEU A 126 -9.40 -14.00 4.03
N LEU A 127 -8.35 -13.58 4.75
CA LEU A 127 -7.82 -12.22 4.67
C LEU A 127 -7.13 -11.94 3.32
N MET A 128 -6.47 -12.93 2.72
CA MET A 128 -5.99 -12.84 1.34
C MET A 128 -7.14 -12.61 0.36
N ASP A 129 -8.23 -13.34 0.53
CA ASP A 129 -9.45 -13.25 -0.29
C ASP A 129 -10.04 -11.83 -0.28
N ASP A 130 -10.26 -11.27 0.91
CA ASP A 130 -10.78 -9.91 1.09
C ASP A 130 -9.83 -8.86 0.50
N ALA A 131 -8.52 -9.00 0.71
CA ALA A 131 -7.53 -8.10 0.12
C ALA A 131 -7.56 -8.15 -1.41
N LEU A 132 -7.70 -9.34 -2.01
CA LEU A 132 -7.80 -9.48 -3.47
C LEU A 132 -9.08 -8.93 -4.05
N GLN A 133 -10.21 -9.09 -3.37
CA GLN A 133 -11.48 -8.47 -3.78
C GLN A 133 -11.35 -6.94 -3.80
N ARG A 134 -10.73 -6.35 -2.79
CA ARG A 134 -10.45 -4.90 -2.78
C ARG A 134 -9.48 -4.48 -3.89
N ALA A 135 -8.48 -5.31 -4.19
CA ALA A 135 -7.60 -5.10 -5.32
C ALA A 135 -8.36 -5.13 -6.65
N ALA A 136 -9.25 -6.11 -6.88
CA ALA A 136 -10.03 -6.24 -8.11
C ALA A 136 -11.00 -5.07 -8.38
N VAL A 137 -11.56 -4.49 -7.32
CA VAL A 137 -12.44 -3.31 -7.40
C VAL A 137 -11.67 -2.07 -7.85
N THR A 138 -10.41 -1.94 -7.42
CA THR A 138 -9.55 -0.78 -7.69
C THR A 138 -8.61 -0.97 -8.88
N ALA A 139 -8.40 -2.20 -9.33
CA ALA A 139 -7.53 -2.53 -10.45
C ALA A 139 -8.07 -2.04 -11.80
N THR A 140 -7.15 -1.72 -12.70
CA THR A 140 -7.43 -1.52 -14.12
C THR A 140 -7.82 -2.85 -14.78
N SER A 141 -8.43 -2.79 -15.97
CA SER A 141 -8.90 -3.97 -16.69
C SER A 141 -7.78 -4.99 -16.98
N ALA A 142 -6.56 -4.54 -17.24
CA ALA A 142 -5.42 -5.40 -17.54
C ALA A 142 -5.01 -6.33 -16.38
N VAL A 143 -5.18 -5.86 -15.13
CA VAL A 143 -4.72 -6.59 -13.93
C VAL A 143 -5.87 -7.35 -13.26
N ARG A 144 -7.11 -7.03 -13.59
CA ARG A 144 -8.31 -7.64 -13.00
C ARG A 144 -8.37 -9.15 -13.26
N ASP A 145 -8.16 -9.60 -14.49
CA ASP A 145 -8.27 -11.02 -14.84
C ASP A 145 -7.26 -11.91 -14.07
N PRO A 146 -5.96 -11.54 -13.98
CA PRO A 146 -5.01 -12.22 -13.10
C PRO A 146 -5.43 -12.24 -11.62
N ILE A 147 -5.97 -11.13 -11.10
CA ILE A 147 -6.44 -11.05 -9.70
C ILE A 147 -7.58 -12.04 -9.46
N GLU A 148 -8.55 -12.09 -10.38
CA GLU A 148 -9.69 -13.01 -10.31
C GLU A 148 -9.27 -14.48 -10.42
N GLN A 149 -8.23 -14.78 -11.20
CA GLN A 149 -7.66 -16.12 -11.25
C GLN A 149 -7.05 -16.52 -9.89
N ILE A 150 -6.26 -15.65 -9.28
CA ILE A 150 -5.67 -15.90 -7.95
C ILE A 150 -6.76 -16.05 -6.88
N HIS A 151 -7.82 -15.23 -6.95
CA HIS A 151 -8.98 -15.33 -6.07
C HIS A 151 -9.63 -16.73 -6.15
N ARG A 152 -9.89 -17.24 -7.36
CA ARG A 152 -10.43 -18.60 -7.55
C ARG A 152 -9.51 -19.67 -6.96
N ASP A 153 -8.21 -19.54 -7.15
CA ASP A 153 -7.23 -20.50 -6.62
C ASP A 153 -7.21 -20.51 -5.08
N ILE A 154 -7.36 -19.35 -4.44
CA ILE A 154 -7.46 -19.24 -2.97
C ILE A 154 -8.74 -19.91 -2.45
N VAL A 155 -9.88 -19.67 -3.11
CA VAL A 155 -11.15 -20.33 -2.76
C VAL A 155 -10.99 -21.85 -2.84
N ALA A 156 -10.37 -22.37 -3.90
CA ALA A 156 -10.11 -23.80 -4.05
C ALA A 156 -9.18 -24.33 -2.93
N VAL A 157 -8.10 -23.63 -2.60
CA VAL A 157 -7.20 -24.02 -1.50
C VAL A 157 -7.94 -24.03 -0.15
N ARG A 158 -8.79 -23.05 0.10
CA ARG A 158 -9.58 -22.94 1.33
C ARG A 158 -10.60 -24.06 1.47
N GLN A 159 -11.25 -24.45 0.36
CA GLN A 159 -12.19 -25.58 0.33
C GLN A 159 -11.47 -26.92 0.59
N ASP A 160 -10.26 -27.07 0.05
CA ASP A 160 -9.48 -28.29 0.21
C ASP A 160 -8.78 -28.41 1.57
N LEU A 161 -8.74 -27.32 2.35
CA LEU A 161 -7.93 -27.22 3.57
C LEU A 161 -8.18 -28.37 4.57
N TYR A 162 -9.44 -28.75 4.75
CA TYR A 162 -9.86 -29.82 5.67
C TYR A 162 -10.16 -31.14 4.97
N VAL A 163 -10.27 -31.14 3.63
CA VAL A 163 -10.67 -32.31 2.85
C VAL A 163 -9.45 -33.06 2.31
N ARG A 164 -8.44 -32.33 1.82
CA ARG A 164 -7.23 -32.88 1.23
C ARG A 164 -6.02 -32.00 1.57
N PRO A 165 -5.45 -32.15 2.78
CA PRO A 165 -4.37 -31.28 3.25
C PRO A 165 -3.03 -31.52 2.53
N ASN A 166 -2.91 -32.61 1.78
CA ASN A 166 -1.69 -32.98 1.08
C ASN A 166 -1.35 -31.95 -0.01
N GLY A 167 -0.15 -31.37 0.07
CA GLY A 167 0.36 -30.42 -0.91
C GLY A 167 -0.14 -28.98 -0.76
N LEU A 168 -0.85 -28.65 0.33
CA LEU A 168 -1.28 -27.26 0.60
C LEU A 168 -0.10 -26.28 0.66
N ASP A 169 1.01 -26.67 1.27
CA ASP A 169 2.21 -25.83 1.37
C ASP A 169 2.72 -25.40 -0.02
N VAL A 170 2.81 -26.35 -0.95
CA VAL A 170 3.21 -26.07 -2.34
C VAL A 170 2.22 -25.13 -3.04
N ARG A 171 0.92 -25.30 -2.79
CA ARG A 171 -0.12 -24.45 -3.38
C ARG A 171 -0.09 -23.03 -2.83
N ILE A 172 0.08 -22.85 -1.51
CA ILE A 172 0.20 -21.53 -0.89
C ILE A 172 1.48 -20.82 -1.37
N LYS A 173 2.61 -21.53 -1.46
CA LYS A 173 3.85 -20.99 -2.04
C LYS A 173 3.67 -20.55 -3.49
N ARG A 174 2.94 -21.33 -4.29
CA ARG A 174 2.59 -20.97 -5.67
C ARG A 174 1.74 -19.70 -5.73
N LEU A 175 0.72 -19.60 -4.87
CA LEU A 175 -0.11 -18.38 -4.76
C LEU A 175 0.74 -17.16 -4.42
N ARG A 176 1.66 -17.28 -3.45
CA ARG A 176 2.61 -16.22 -3.09
C ARG A 176 3.47 -15.80 -4.29
N GLN A 177 3.95 -16.75 -5.07
CA GLN A 177 4.74 -16.48 -6.27
C GLN A 177 3.92 -15.78 -7.36
N SER A 178 2.68 -16.20 -7.59
CA SER A 178 1.76 -15.53 -8.52
C SER A 178 1.50 -14.08 -8.10
N LEU A 179 1.30 -13.82 -6.80
CA LEU A 179 1.16 -12.46 -6.26
C LEU A 179 2.43 -11.62 -6.47
N LEU A 180 3.61 -12.18 -6.19
CA LEU A 180 4.89 -11.50 -6.43
C LEU A 180 5.09 -11.15 -7.90
N THR A 181 4.77 -12.07 -8.82
CA THR A 181 4.84 -11.80 -10.25
C THR A 181 3.89 -10.68 -10.66
N LEU A 182 2.67 -10.68 -10.12
CA LEU A 182 1.67 -9.66 -10.42
C LEU A 182 2.07 -8.27 -9.88
N ILE A 183 2.66 -8.22 -8.69
CA ILE A 183 3.16 -6.98 -8.09
C ILE A 183 4.38 -6.46 -8.87
N ALA A 184 5.28 -7.35 -9.29
CA ALA A 184 6.49 -6.99 -10.03
C ALA A 184 6.18 -6.52 -11.46
N ASN A 185 5.16 -7.11 -12.10
CA ASN A 185 4.72 -6.78 -13.45
C ASN A 185 3.21 -6.54 -13.50
N PRO A 186 2.74 -5.34 -13.08
CA PRO A 186 1.33 -4.98 -13.09
C PRO A 186 0.78 -4.71 -14.51
N THR A 187 1.59 -4.90 -15.57
CA THR A 187 1.26 -4.52 -16.95
C THR A 187 1.44 -5.64 -17.96
N LEU A 188 1.39 -6.92 -17.55
CA LEU A 188 1.60 -8.03 -18.49
C LEU A 188 0.63 -7.94 -19.69
N ASN A 189 1.24 -7.49 -20.79
CA ASN A 189 0.76 -7.35 -22.16
C ASN A 189 1.29 -8.56 -22.93
#